data_AF-A0A7W1A0F1-F1
#
_entry.id   AF-A0A7W1A0F1-F1
#
_cell.length_a   1.000
_cell.length_b   1.000
_cell.length_c   1.000
_cell.angle_alpha   90.00
_cell.angle_beta   90.00
_cell.angle_gamma   90.00
#
_symmetry.space_group_name_H-M   'P 1'
#
loop_
_entity.id
_entity.type
_entity.pdbx_description
1 polymer ?
#
loop_
_entity_poly.entity_id
_entity_poly.type
_entity_poly.pdbx_seq_one_letter_code
_entity_poly.pdbx_strand_id
1 'polypeptide(L)'
;MPTFFQRLFTRPTATKVTTPDPRHTQVVARTADMVRAKDARALAKKHGLDILDLTWEDTGRFKGSCVGPNISDMTIQVSAGDRITCMPVIRYPNFSDKTADVSIDDVVLRVGNQTGAPLASVTLREYLRDLRKFLTKPGSWAGSETSLLAPREKDVLVSAQACFLPVPPTGKAEFNPVLFNYQSYAKAPAVLAIVATREGTSATIIDNQRDGFGAGHAWGQRLFHNATGERASFTGTRMTEFVAAGGDATDKVDTMEAAKAAGLSCVMLIQVPLQQPQVQRRSLPMMMSAPPAAAKCAAASFDEEACLDEAVIGHGEVEGPFTEIDNLAIKRDPRFPIRVTVQFYKATANGVVTAADMQVIADQITAVYKDAKAVGSLVCDPDKGRSTEWDDNGLGKTEPKDWWETFWKTQESATGKSRTDLMRQLEQLLGRRPTESELEAAIKKVFTH
;
A
#
# COMPACT_ATOMS: atom_id res chain seq x y z
N MET A 1 12.81 40.71 10.23
CA MET A 1 12.12 39.41 10.34
C MET A 1 10.65 39.63 10.02
N PRO A 2 10.05 38.92 9.06
CA PRO A 2 8.64 39.10 8.73
C PRO A 2 7.74 38.49 9.82
N THR A 3 6.61 39.13 10.09
CA THR A 3 5.71 38.79 11.21
C THR A 3 4.77 37.63 10.88
N PHE A 4 4.20 37.01 11.91
CA PHE A 4 3.26 35.88 11.86
C PHE A 4 2.11 36.07 10.85
N PHE A 5 1.63 37.31 10.63
CA PHE A 5 0.58 37.63 9.66
C PHE A 5 1.07 37.74 8.20
N GLN A 6 2.38 37.92 7.94
CA GLN A 6 2.93 37.90 6.57
C GLN A 6 3.04 36.47 5.99
N ARG A 7 3.03 35.44 6.85
CA ARG A 7 2.98 34.02 6.42
C ARG A 7 1.59 33.56 5.97
N LEU A 8 0.53 34.28 6.35
CA LEU A 8 -0.86 33.94 6.00
C LEU A 8 -1.29 34.45 4.62
N PHE A 9 -0.52 35.37 4.00
CA PHE A 9 -0.86 35.97 2.70
C PHE A 9 0.25 35.85 1.65
N THR A 10 1.30 35.09 1.92
CA THR A 10 2.18 34.60 0.86
C THR A 10 1.42 33.51 0.12
N ARG A 11 0.78 33.89 -1.00
CA ARG A 11 0.23 32.94 -1.97
C ARG A 11 1.27 31.83 -2.20
N PRO A 12 0.90 30.55 -2.18
CA PRO A 12 1.82 29.51 -2.63
C PRO A 12 2.33 29.94 -4.00
N THR A 13 3.65 30.04 -4.13
CA THR A 13 4.30 30.15 -5.42
C THR A 13 3.62 29.12 -6.30
N ALA A 14 2.95 29.59 -7.36
CA ALA A 14 2.24 28.71 -8.27
C ALA A 14 3.17 27.54 -8.58
N THR A 15 2.77 26.33 -8.18
CA THR A 15 3.36 25.10 -8.70
C THR A 15 3.42 25.32 -10.20
N LYS A 16 4.62 25.33 -10.78
CA LYS A 16 4.77 25.36 -12.22
C LYS A 16 3.91 24.20 -12.72
N VAL A 17 2.75 24.51 -13.31
CA VAL A 17 1.98 23.54 -14.06
C VAL A 17 2.81 23.31 -15.32
N THR A 18 3.84 22.47 -15.20
CA THR A 18 4.48 21.89 -16.36
C THR A 18 3.42 21.02 -17.01
N THR A 19 3.05 21.37 -18.25
CA THR A 19 2.23 20.48 -19.07
C THR A 19 2.89 19.10 -19.03
N PRO A 20 2.21 18.06 -18.54
CA PRO A 20 2.83 16.75 -18.39
C PRO A 20 3.32 16.27 -19.76
N ASP A 21 4.52 15.69 -19.81
CA ASP A 21 5.05 15.11 -21.04
C ASP A 21 4.02 14.12 -21.61
N PRO A 22 3.47 14.36 -22.82
CA PRO A 22 2.49 13.48 -23.42
C PRO A 22 2.97 12.03 -23.52
N ARG A 23 4.28 11.83 -23.71
CA ARG A 23 4.89 10.50 -23.76
C ARG A 23 4.83 9.83 -22.38
N HIS A 24 5.24 10.52 -21.32
CA HIS A 24 5.15 10.00 -19.96
C HIS A 24 3.71 9.66 -19.55
N THR A 25 2.76 10.54 -19.88
CA THR A 25 1.32 10.30 -19.62
C THR A 25 0.83 9.01 -20.28
N GLN A 26 1.30 8.71 -21.49
CA GLN A 26 0.97 7.48 -22.20
C GLN A 26 1.67 6.24 -21.59
N VAL A 27 2.89 6.37 -21.09
CA VAL A 27 3.57 5.29 -20.35
C VAL A 27 2.80 4.94 -19.07
N VAL A 28 2.36 5.95 -18.31
CA VAL A 28 1.52 5.77 -17.11
C VAL A 28 0.24 5.01 -17.46
N ALA A 29 -0.45 5.40 -18.54
CA ALA A 29 -1.66 4.72 -19.00
C ALA A 29 -1.40 3.27 -19.42
N ARG A 30 -0.37 3.02 -20.25
CA ARG A 30 -0.01 1.65 -20.69
C ARG A 30 0.38 0.75 -19.52
N THR A 31 1.13 1.29 -18.55
CA THR A 31 1.50 0.57 -17.33
C THR A 31 0.26 0.22 -16.51
N ALA A 32 -0.64 1.17 -16.28
CA ALA A 32 -1.90 0.93 -15.59
C ALA A 32 -2.78 -0.12 -16.29
N ASP A 33 -2.83 -0.11 -17.62
CA ASP A 33 -3.63 -1.06 -18.41
C ASP A 33 -3.11 -2.51 -18.37
N MET A 34 -1.96 -2.79 -17.74
CA MET A 34 -1.47 -4.15 -17.53
C MET A 34 -2.48 -5.02 -16.76
N VAL A 35 -3.31 -4.43 -15.89
CA VAL A 35 -4.39 -5.15 -15.18
C VAL A 35 -5.48 -5.70 -16.13
N ARG A 36 -5.50 -5.27 -17.40
CA ARG A 36 -6.39 -5.80 -18.45
C ARG A 36 -5.64 -6.43 -19.61
N ALA A 37 -4.31 -6.36 -19.63
CA ALA A 37 -3.49 -6.92 -20.69
C ALA A 37 -3.55 -8.46 -20.65
N LYS A 38 -4.22 -9.06 -21.65
CA LYS A 38 -4.46 -10.52 -21.71
C LYS A 38 -3.17 -11.33 -21.58
N ASP A 39 -2.12 -10.91 -22.28
CA ASP A 39 -0.85 -11.64 -22.31
C ASP A 39 -0.11 -11.55 -20.97
N ALA A 40 0.01 -10.35 -20.40
CA ALA A 40 0.63 -10.15 -19.09
C ALA A 40 -0.09 -10.97 -18.00
N ARG A 41 -1.43 -10.93 -17.98
CA ARG A 41 -2.24 -11.73 -17.05
C ARG A 41 -2.08 -13.23 -17.27
N ALA A 42 -2.04 -13.68 -18.53
CA ALA A 42 -1.82 -15.08 -18.84
C ALA A 42 -0.44 -15.56 -18.35
N LEU A 43 0.60 -14.72 -18.47
CA LEU A 43 1.92 -15.00 -17.93
C LEU A 43 1.90 -15.09 -16.39
N ALA A 44 1.33 -14.10 -15.70
CA ALA A 44 1.22 -14.12 -14.22
C ALA A 44 0.48 -15.38 -13.72
N LYS A 45 -0.61 -15.75 -14.41
CA LYS A 45 -1.44 -16.90 -14.04
C LYS A 45 -0.71 -18.24 -14.12
N LYS A 46 0.30 -18.38 -15.01
CA LYS A 46 1.15 -19.58 -15.07
C LYS A 46 1.93 -19.83 -13.77
N HIS A 47 2.16 -18.78 -12.98
CA HIS A 47 2.83 -18.84 -11.68
C HIS A 47 1.85 -18.80 -10.49
N GLY A 48 0.54 -18.85 -10.75
CA GLY A 48 -0.49 -18.69 -9.70
C GLY A 48 -0.59 -17.27 -9.15
N LEU A 49 -0.09 -16.28 -9.89
CA LEU A 49 -0.14 -14.86 -9.56
C LEU A 49 -1.25 -14.17 -10.39
N ASP A 50 -1.66 -12.99 -9.94
CA ASP A 50 -2.58 -12.09 -10.65
C ASP A 50 -2.00 -10.67 -10.71
N ILE A 51 -2.56 -9.83 -11.58
CA ILE A 51 -2.18 -8.42 -11.76
C ILE A 51 -3.36 -7.53 -11.35
N LEU A 52 -3.19 -6.77 -10.27
CA LEU A 52 -4.24 -6.03 -9.57
C LEU A 52 -3.87 -4.54 -9.45
N ASP A 53 -4.84 -3.64 -9.49
CA ASP A 53 -4.66 -2.21 -9.17
C ASP A 53 -5.09 -1.86 -7.73
N LEU A 54 -5.74 -2.80 -7.05
CA LEU A 54 -6.16 -2.71 -5.65
C LEU A 54 -5.90 -4.04 -4.94
N THR A 55 -5.10 -4.00 -3.88
CA THR A 55 -4.67 -5.19 -3.13
C THR A 55 -5.24 -5.18 -1.73
N TRP A 56 -5.46 -6.36 -1.15
CA TRP A 56 -5.95 -6.49 0.22
C TRP A 56 -4.87 -6.94 1.17
N GLU A 57 -4.68 -6.16 2.21
CA GLU A 57 -3.69 -6.39 3.23
C GLU A 57 -4.38 -6.74 4.55
N ASP A 58 -4.88 -7.96 4.63
CA ASP A 58 -5.71 -8.44 5.73
C ASP A 58 -4.90 -8.86 6.95
N THR A 59 -5.42 -8.56 8.14
CA THR A 59 -4.95 -9.19 9.38
C THR A 59 -6.05 -9.91 10.15
N GLY A 60 -7.34 -9.68 9.83
CA GLY A 60 -8.45 -10.19 10.62
C GLY A 60 -9.65 -10.71 9.83
N ARG A 61 -9.52 -11.00 8.53
CA ARG A 61 -10.67 -11.43 7.71
C ARG A 61 -11.28 -12.74 8.21
N PHE A 62 -12.61 -12.88 8.10
CA PHE A 62 -13.28 -14.14 8.43
C PHE A 62 -12.90 -15.24 7.45
N LYS A 63 -12.85 -16.49 7.93
CA LYS A 63 -12.51 -17.66 7.10
C LYS A 63 -13.53 -17.83 5.97
N GLY A 64 -13.03 -17.98 4.75
CA GLY A 64 -13.85 -18.14 3.54
C GLY A 64 -14.73 -16.93 3.19
N SER A 65 -14.47 -15.75 3.77
CA SER A 65 -15.25 -14.54 3.55
C SER A 65 -14.44 -13.46 2.84
N CYS A 66 -15.12 -12.49 2.25
CA CYS A 66 -14.57 -11.25 1.72
C CYS A 66 -14.60 -10.09 2.74
N VAL A 67 -15.20 -10.31 3.93
CA VAL A 67 -15.37 -9.31 4.97
C VAL A 67 -14.76 -9.78 6.29
N GLY A 68 -14.49 -8.81 7.16
CA GLY A 68 -13.95 -9.05 8.49
C GLY A 68 -13.30 -7.81 9.07
N PRO A 69 -12.81 -7.90 10.31
CA PRO A 69 -12.06 -6.83 10.92
C PRO A 69 -10.66 -6.66 10.30
N ASN A 70 -10.11 -5.46 10.49
CA ASN A 70 -8.74 -5.05 10.17
C ASN A 70 -8.30 -5.46 8.75
N ILE A 71 -9.09 -4.98 7.79
CA ILE A 71 -8.82 -5.07 6.36
C ILE A 71 -8.38 -3.69 5.87
N SER A 72 -7.32 -3.68 5.07
CA SER A 72 -6.89 -2.47 4.37
C SER A 72 -6.81 -2.73 2.87
N ASP A 73 -7.28 -1.77 2.08
CA ASP A 73 -6.97 -1.68 0.66
C ASP A 73 -5.63 -0.97 0.49
N MET A 74 -4.75 -1.53 -0.34
CA MET A 74 -3.48 -0.93 -0.71
C MET A 74 -3.39 -0.78 -2.23
N THR A 75 -2.89 0.38 -2.67
CA THR A 75 -2.55 0.64 -4.08
C THR A 75 -1.31 1.55 -4.16
N ILE A 76 -0.73 1.68 -5.35
CA ILE A 76 0.36 2.61 -5.63
C ILE A 76 -0.16 3.63 -6.63
N GLN A 77 -0.04 4.92 -6.31
CA GLN A 77 -0.54 6.00 -7.17
C GLN A 77 0.61 6.79 -7.78
N VAL A 78 0.51 7.05 -9.08
CA VAL A 78 1.39 7.94 -9.85
C VAL A 78 0.58 9.14 -10.34
N SER A 79 1.17 10.32 -10.21
CA SER A 79 0.60 11.56 -10.74
C SER A 79 1.21 11.89 -12.10
N ALA A 80 0.36 12.15 -13.09
CA ALA A 80 0.75 12.68 -14.39
C ALA A 80 -0.06 13.96 -14.66
N GLY A 81 0.51 15.11 -14.31
CA GLY A 81 -0.21 16.38 -14.33
C GLY A 81 -1.25 16.46 -13.22
N ASP A 82 -2.52 16.61 -13.59
CA ASP A 82 -3.67 16.62 -12.68
C ASP A 82 -4.31 15.23 -12.50
N ARG A 83 -3.84 14.22 -13.25
CA ARG A 83 -4.42 12.87 -13.25
C ARG A 83 -3.65 11.91 -12.37
N ILE A 84 -4.38 11.24 -11.49
CA ILE A 84 -3.87 10.18 -10.61
C ILE A 84 -4.25 8.83 -11.18
N THR A 85 -3.29 7.92 -11.22
CA THR A 85 -3.48 6.58 -11.79
C THR A 85 -2.91 5.53 -10.84
N CYS A 86 -3.70 4.50 -10.54
CA CYS A 86 -3.26 3.34 -9.77
C CYS A 86 -2.37 2.43 -10.64
N MET A 87 -1.23 2.03 -10.09
CA MET A 87 -0.25 1.19 -10.76
C MET A 87 -0.52 -0.30 -10.49
N PRO A 88 -0.22 -1.16 -11.47
CA PRO A 88 -0.45 -2.59 -11.36
C PRO A 88 0.52 -3.25 -10.37
N VAL A 89 0.00 -4.19 -9.61
CA VAL A 89 0.71 -5.00 -8.62
C VAL A 89 0.52 -6.48 -8.95
N ILE A 90 1.64 -7.21 -9.04
CA ILE A 90 1.68 -8.66 -9.19
C ILE A 90 1.81 -9.32 -7.82
N ARG A 91 0.92 -10.25 -7.52
CA ARG A 91 0.91 -11.03 -6.27
C ARG A 91 0.03 -12.26 -6.37
N TYR A 92 -0.03 -13.06 -5.31
CA TYR A 92 -1.10 -14.06 -5.17
C TYR A 92 -2.48 -13.37 -5.10
N PRO A 93 -3.55 -14.00 -5.64
CA PRO A 93 -4.87 -13.39 -5.68
C PRO A 93 -5.36 -12.95 -4.29
N ASN A 94 -5.99 -11.78 -4.20
CA ASN A 94 -6.38 -11.15 -2.94
C ASN A 94 -7.10 -12.07 -1.94
N PHE A 95 -7.99 -12.94 -2.41
CA PHE A 95 -8.76 -13.82 -1.53
C PHE A 95 -7.97 -14.99 -0.98
N SER A 96 -7.18 -15.60 -1.85
CA SER A 96 -6.33 -16.74 -1.54
C SER A 96 -4.90 -16.28 -1.28
N ASP A 97 -4.73 -15.05 -0.79
CA ASP A 97 -3.42 -14.46 -0.54
C ASP A 97 -2.58 -15.41 0.32
N LYS A 98 -1.31 -15.53 -0.03
CA LYS A 98 -0.37 -16.34 0.74
C LYS A 98 0.41 -15.44 1.68
N THR A 99 0.51 -15.90 2.91
CA THR A 99 1.27 -15.22 3.96
C THR A 99 2.23 -16.18 4.62
N ALA A 100 3.35 -15.65 5.08
CA ALA A 100 4.40 -16.33 5.82
C ALA A 100 4.42 -15.89 7.29
N ASP A 101 4.75 -16.81 8.19
CA ASP A 101 5.10 -16.50 9.57
C ASP A 101 6.62 -16.31 9.63
N VAL A 102 7.07 -15.07 9.86
CA VAL A 102 8.50 -14.70 9.92
C VAL A 102 8.81 -14.12 11.29
N SER A 103 9.99 -14.41 11.84
CA SER A 103 10.39 -13.82 13.11
C SER A 103 10.35 -12.29 13.01
N ILE A 104 9.78 -11.62 14.01
CA ILE A 104 9.82 -10.15 14.06
C ILE A 104 11.26 -9.61 14.14
N ASP A 105 12.19 -10.42 14.63
CA ASP A 105 13.61 -10.08 14.72
C ASP A 105 14.35 -10.18 13.37
N ASP A 106 13.79 -10.90 12.38
CA ASP A 106 14.38 -11.04 11.05
C ASP A 106 14.01 -9.87 10.12
N VAL A 107 13.04 -9.04 10.52
CA VAL A 107 12.65 -7.85 9.76
C VAL A 107 13.53 -6.68 10.18
N VAL A 108 14.46 -6.29 9.31
CA VAL A 108 15.45 -5.22 9.57
C VAL A 108 15.02 -3.92 8.89
N LEU A 109 15.04 -2.82 9.66
CA LEU A 109 14.67 -1.48 9.25
C LEU A 109 15.88 -0.55 9.30
N ARG A 110 15.99 0.37 8.34
CA ARG A 110 16.93 1.50 8.42
C ARG A 110 16.24 2.68 9.09
N VAL A 111 16.88 3.31 10.07
CA VAL A 111 16.34 4.43 10.86
C VAL A 111 17.38 5.54 11.00
N GLY A 112 16.95 6.75 11.36
CA GLY A 112 17.79 7.95 11.49
C GLY A 112 17.26 9.12 10.67
N ASN A 113 16.49 8.84 9.63
CA ASN A 113 15.86 9.82 8.74
C ASN A 113 14.90 10.79 9.46
N GLN A 114 14.29 10.38 10.58
CA GLN A 114 13.39 11.21 11.37
C GLN A 114 14.09 12.39 12.05
N THR A 115 15.42 12.33 12.22
CA THR A 115 16.27 13.40 12.78
C THR A 115 17.38 13.84 11.83
N GLY A 116 17.46 13.29 10.61
CA GLY A 116 18.59 13.49 9.69
C GLY A 116 19.91 12.89 10.16
N ALA A 117 19.87 11.92 11.08
CA ALA A 117 21.07 11.22 11.56
C ALA A 117 21.54 10.17 10.54
N PRO A 118 22.83 9.74 10.60
CA PRO A 118 23.30 8.62 9.79
C PRO A 118 22.40 7.39 9.98
N LEU A 119 22.11 6.69 8.87
CA LEU A 119 21.21 5.54 8.92
C LEU A 119 21.83 4.39 9.73
N ALA A 120 21.04 3.85 10.65
CA ALA A 120 21.37 2.66 11.43
C ALA A 120 20.35 1.55 11.16
N SER A 121 20.76 0.29 11.30
CA SER A 121 19.87 -0.86 11.19
C SER A 121 19.34 -1.25 12.57
N VAL A 122 18.03 -1.48 12.66
CA VAL A 122 17.35 -2.01 13.85
C VAL A 122 16.35 -3.07 13.43
N THR A 123 16.05 -4.03 14.31
CA THR A 123 14.96 -4.98 14.07
C THR A 123 13.60 -4.31 14.22
N LEU A 124 12.55 -4.86 13.60
CA LEU A 124 11.17 -4.42 13.81
C LEU A 124 10.76 -4.54 15.28
N ARG A 125 11.31 -5.53 16.00
CA ARG A 125 11.10 -5.66 17.45
C ARG A 125 11.65 -4.44 18.20
N GLU A 126 12.89 -4.04 17.93
CA GLU A 126 13.50 -2.87 18.57
C GLU A 126 12.74 -1.59 18.22
N TYR A 127 12.33 -1.46 16.95
CA TYR A 127 11.53 -0.33 16.48
C TYR A 127 10.22 -0.17 17.27
N LEU A 128 9.48 -1.26 17.43
CA LEU A 128 8.19 -1.25 18.12
C LEU A 128 8.29 -1.32 19.65
N ARG A 129 9.44 -1.74 20.20
CA ARG A 129 9.67 -1.73 21.65
C ARG A 129 9.74 -0.30 22.19
N ASP A 130 10.27 0.63 21.41
CA ASP A 130 10.45 2.02 21.80
C ASP A 130 10.24 2.96 20.62
N LEU A 131 9.01 2.97 20.07
CA LEU A 131 8.67 3.70 18.85
C LEU A 131 9.00 5.19 18.97
N ARG A 132 8.91 5.77 20.18
CA ARG A 132 9.21 7.18 20.44
C ARG A 132 10.60 7.61 19.96
N LYS A 133 11.60 6.72 20.01
CA LYS A 133 12.97 7.02 19.52
C LYS A 133 13.04 7.26 18.01
N PHE A 134 12.07 6.74 17.27
CA PHE A 134 12.04 6.74 15.81
C PHE A 134 11.01 7.72 15.24
N LEU A 135 10.42 8.57 16.10
CA LEU A 135 9.53 9.66 15.70
C LEU A 135 10.30 10.99 15.68
N THR A 136 9.99 11.86 14.71
CA THR A 136 10.43 13.25 14.69
C THR A 136 9.82 14.03 15.86
N LYS A 137 8.56 13.74 16.21
CA LYS A 137 7.86 14.37 17.35
C LYS A 137 7.43 13.29 18.34
N PRO A 138 8.32 12.80 19.22
CA PRO A 138 7.98 11.76 20.19
C PRO A 138 6.81 12.11 21.12
N GLY A 139 6.62 13.41 21.40
CA GLY A 139 5.49 13.93 22.18
C GLY A 139 4.14 13.90 21.46
N SER A 140 4.12 13.66 20.14
CA SER A 140 2.88 13.46 19.37
C SER A 140 2.21 12.12 19.64
N TRP A 141 2.88 11.20 20.33
CA TRP A 141 2.21 10.05 20.94
C TRP A 141 1.75 10.42 22.33
N ALA A 142 0.46 10.65 22.49
CA ALA A 142 -0.11 10.99 23.79
C ALA A 142 -0.09 9.79 24.75
N GLY A 143 0.00 10.08 26.05
CA GLY A 143 0.15 9.07 27.10
C GLY A 143 1.62 8.74 27.41
N SER A 144 1.84 7.71 28.22
CA SER A 144 3.17 7.28 28.70
C SER A 144 3.70 6.03 27.99
N GLU A 145 2.92 5.41 27.11
CA GLU A 145 3.33 4.21 26.38
C GLU A 145 4.53 4.49 25.48
N THR A 146 5.43 3.53 25.38
CA THR A 146 6.59 3.56 24.48
C THR A 146 6.61 2.40 23.50
N SER A 147 5.87 1.32 23.81
CA SER A 147 5.86 0.10 23.02
C SER A 147 4.53 -0.19 22.34
N LEU A 148 4.61 -0.70 21.12
CA LEU A 148 3.51 -1.35 20.39
C LEU A 148 3.70 -2.88 20.29
N LEU A 149 4.53 -3.47 21.13
CA LEU A 149 4.62 -4.93 21.26
C LEU A 149 3.59 -5.42 22.27
N ALA A 150 2.94 -6.54 21.98
CA ALA A 150 2.19 -7.32 22.94
C ALA A 150 2.98 -8.60 23.31
N PRO A 151 2.49 -9.41 24.28
CA PRO A 151 3.14 -10.66 24.65
C PRO A 151 3.18 -11.73 23.54
N ARG A 152 2.35 -11.59 22.50
CA ARG A 152 2.24 -12.59 21.42
C ARG A 152 3.27 -12.42 20.31
N GLU A 153 3.95 -11.27 20.26
CA GLU A 153 4.81 -10.85 19.15
C GLU A 153 6.13 -11.63 19.13
N LYS A 154 6.05 -12.85 18.60
CA LYS A 154 7.20 -13.67 18.18
C LYS A 154 7.43 -13.61 16.67
N ASP A 155 6.34 -13.66 15.91
CA ASP A 155 6.34 -13.67 14.45
C ASP A 155 5.41 -12.58 13.92
N VAL A 156 5.65 -12.14 12.69
CA VAL A 156 4.82 -11.22 11.92
C VAL A 156 4.29 -11.89 10.67
N LEU A 157 3.12 -11.43 10.21
CA LEU A 157 2.45 -11.91 9.01
C LEU A 157 3.08 -11.25 7.78
N VAL A 158 3.82 -11.99 6.98
CA VAL A 158 4.53 -11.46 5.80
C VAL A 158 3.84 -11.85 4.52
N SER A 159 3.68 -10.93 3.57
CA SER A 159 3.32 -11.22 2.19
C SER A 159 4.27 -10.49 1.24
N ALA A 160 4.34 -10.94 -0.02
CA ALA A 160 5.22 -10.38 -1.03
C ALA A 160 4.48 -10.08 -2.32
N GLN A 161 4.83 -8.96 -2.94
CA GLN A 161 4.25 -8.46 -4.19
C GLN A 161 5.25 -7.63 -4.99
N ALA A 162 4.95 -7.36 -6.26
CA ALA A 162 5.77 -6.49 -7.12
C ALA A 162 4.90 -5.43 -7.81
N CYS A 163 5.27 -4.16 -7.76
CA CYS A 163 4.60 -3.05 -8.45
C CYS A 163 5.36 -2.68 -9.73
N PHE A 164 4.66 -2.37 -10.82
CA PHE A 164 5.29 -1.71 -11.97
C PHE A 164 5.18 -0.18 -11.86
N LEU A 165 6.32 0.49 -12.01
CA LEU A 165 6.41 1.94 -12.07
C LEU A 165 6.74 2.43 -13.47
N PRO A 166 6.08 3.50 -13.95
CA PRO A 166 6.30 4.10 -15.26
C PRO A 166 7.55 4.99 -15.23
N VAL A 167 8.73 4.39 -15.01
CA VAL A 167 10.01 5.11 -14.95
C VAL A 167 10.55 5.32 -16.37
N PRO A 168 10.80 6.58 -16.79
CA PRO A 168 11.40 6.86 -18.10
C PRO A 168 12.77 6.18 -18.26
N PRO A 169 13.32 6.07 -19.48
CA PRO A 169 14.65 5.51 -19.70
C PRO A 169 15.76 6.22 -18.91
N THR A 170 15.58 7.50 -18.60
CA THR A 170 16.47 8.31 -17.76
C THR A 170 15.66 9.17 -16.80
N GLY A 171 16.11 9.29 -15.55
CA GLY A 171 15.48 10.11 -14.53
C GLY A 171 14.58 9.33 -13.58
N LYS A 172 13.59 10.02 -13.00
CA LYS A 172 12.78 9.50 -11.89
C LYS A 172 11.29 9.52 -12.19
N ALA A 173 10.54 8.56 -11.65
CA ALA A 173 9.09 8.66 -11.50
C ALA A 173 8.74 8.93 -10.03
N GLU A 174 7.80 9.86 -9.80
CA GLU A 174 7.26 10.14 -8.47
C GLU A 174 5.99 9.32 -8.23
N PHE A 175 5.85 8.75 -7.03
CA PHE A 175 4.71 7.93 -6.65
C PHE A 175 4.47 7.94 -5.13
N ASN A 176 3.29 7.47 -4.73
CA ASN A 176 2.99 7.20 -3.32
C ASN A 176 2.27 5.85 -3.18
N PRO A 177 2.68 5.01 -2.21
CA PRO A 177 1.80 4.00 -1.66
C PRO A 177 0.57 4.66 -1.02
N VAL A 178 -0.58 4.02 -1.15
CA VAL A 178 -1.85 4.50 -0.64
C VAL A 178 -2.53 3.39 0.12
N LEU A 179 -3.00 3.71 1.32
CA LEU A 179 -3.65 2.76 2.21
C LEU A 179 -5.01 3.32 2.64
N PHE A 180 -6.05 2.50 2.55
CA PHE A 180 -7.36 2.77 3.13
C PHE A 180 -7.70 1.63 4.08
N ASN A 181 -7.94 1.92 5.35
CA ASN A 181 -8.37 0.90 6.30
C ASN A 181 -9.85 1.04 6.62
N TYR A 182 -10.64 -0.02 6.45
CA TYR A 182 -12.10 0.04 6.58
C TYR A 182 -12.60 0.35 8.00
N GLN A 183 -11.75 0.19 9.01
CA GLN A 183 -12.08 0.53 10.38
C GLN A 183 -11.59 1.93 10.74
N SER A 184 -10.50 2.41 10.16
CA SER A 184 -9.92 3.73 10.46
C SER A 184 -10.86 4.91 10.17
N TYR A 185 -10.84 5.90 11.06
CA TYR A 185 -11.44 7.21 10.85
C TYR A 185 -10.72 8.27 11.69
N ALA A 186 -11.04 9.55 11.44
CA ALA A 186 -10.48 10.69 12.17
C ALA A 186 -10.46 10.46 13.69
N LYS A 187 -9.28 10.62 14.29
CA LYS A 187 -8.99 10.44 15.74
C LYS A 187 -9.16 9.02 16.28
N ALA A 188 -9.45 8.03 15.43
CA ALA A 188 -9.55 6.63 15.80
C ALA A 188 -8.96 5.74 14.69
N PRO A 189 -7.63 5.77 14.50
CA PRO A 189 -6.98 4.87 13.56
C PRO A 189 -7.08 3.42 14.03
N ALA A 190 -7.36 2.48 13.12
CA ALA A 190 -7.27 1.05 13.38
C ALA A 190 -5.87 0.48 13.06
N VAL A 191 -5.03 1.26 12.39
CA VAL A 191 -3.70 0.86 11.94
C VAL A 191 -2.74 2.04 12.02
N LEU A 192 -1.53 1.77 12.53
CA LEU A 192 -0.34 2.56 12.26
C LEU A 192 0.37 1.92 11.05
N ALA A 193 0.58 2.70 9.99
CA ALA A 193 1.36 2.28 8.83
C ALA A 193 2.80 2.77 8.99
N ILE A 194 3.76 1.87 8.79
CA ILE A 194 5.20 2.17 8.73
C ILE A 194 5.69 1.80 7.35
N VAL A 195 6.15 2.78 6.57
CA VAL A 195 6.83 2.54 5.30
C VAL A 195 8.33 2.49 5.57
N ALA A 196 8.97 1.36 5.29
CA ALA A 196 10.41 1.20 5.42
C ALA A 196 11.05 1.05 4.05
N THR A 197 12.06 1.87 3.80
CA THR A 197 12.82 1.92 2.55
C THR A 197 14.30 1.88 2.83
N ARG A 198 15.08 1.85 1.76
CA ARG A 198 16.54 1.97 1.79
C ARG A 198 17.04 3.30 2.39
N GLU A 199 16.19 4.33 2.48
CA GLU A 199 16.50 5.67 3.02
C GLU A 199 15.95 5.91 4.43
N GLY A 200 15.22 4.96 5.03
CA GLY A 200 14.67 5.13 6.38
C GLY A 200 13.24 4.61 6.56
N THR A 201 12.61 5.01 7.66
CA THR A 201 11.22 4.66 8.01
C THR A 201 10.30 5.87 8.14
N SER A 202 9.04 5.71 7.79
CA SER A 202 7.97 6.69 7.98
C SER A 202 6.78 6.07 8.71
N ALA A 203 6.51 6.49 9.95
CA ALA A 203 5.37 6.01 10.73
C ALA A 203 4.21 7.02 10.69
N THR A 204 3.03 6.60 10.22
CA THR A 204 1.83 7.45 10.15
C THR A 204 0.58 6.67 10.51
N ILE A 205 -0.33 7.30 11.26
CA ILE A 205 -1.65 6.71 11.54
C ILE A 205 -2.55 6.78 10.30
N ILE A 206 -3.43 5.80 10.13
CA ILE A 206 -4.42 5.83 9.06
C ILE A 206 -5.75 6.37 9.59
N ASP A 207 -6.23 7.47 9.03
CA ASP A 207 -7.52 8.08 9.38
C ASP A 207 -8.48 8.28 8.20
N ASN A 208 -8.03 7.92 6.99
CA ASN A 208 -8.75 8.01 5.72
C ASN A 208 -9.21 9.44 5.34
N GLN A 209 -8.63 10.49 5.93
CA GLN A 209 -9.01 11.88 5.65
C GLN A 209 -7.85 12.73 5.13
N ARG A 210 -6.68 12.58 5.76
CA ARG A 210 -5.51 13.38 5.40
C ARG A 210 -4.90 12.89 4.09
N ASP A 211 -4.09 13.75 3.50
CA ASP A 211 -3.18 13.38 2.42
C ASP A 211 -3.86 12.79 1.17
N GLY A 212 -5.17 13.00 1.01
CA GLY A 212 -5.88 12.75 -0.24
C GLY A 212 -5.49 13.75 -1.34
N PHE A 213 -5.99 13.54 -2.55
CA PHE A 213 -5.89 14.53 -3.61
C PHE A 213 -7.03 15.55 -3.51
N GLY A 214 -6.70 16.84 -3.63
CA GLY A 214 -7.69 17.93 -3.63
C GLY A 214 -8.73 17.87 -4.75
N ALA A 215 -8.53 17.00 -5.75
CA ALA A 215 -9.43 16.81 -6.90
C ALA A 215 -10.58 15.81 -6.67
N GLY A 216 -10.87 15.41 -5.43
CA GLY A 216 -12.15 14.78 -5.07
C GLY A 216 -12.37 13.32 -5.51
N HIS A 217 -11.36 12.66 -6.08
CA HIS A 217 -11.49 11.29 -6.61
C HIS A 217 -10.47 10.28 -6.09
N ALA A 218 -9.58 10.66 -5.17
CA ALA A 218 -8.56 9.75 -4.66
C ALA A 218 -9.06 8.96 -3.45
N TRP A 219 -9.15 7.65 -3.63
CA TRP A 219 -9.37 6.66 -2.58
C TRP A 219 -8.13 6.50 -1.72
N GLY A 220 -8.31 6.43 -0.39
CA GLY A 220 -7.24 6.15 0.56
C GLY A 220 -6.36 7.33 0.97
N GLN A 221 -5.50 7.06 1.94
CA GLN A 221 -4.52 8.00 2.48
C GLN A 221 -3.16 7.71 1.84
N ARG A 222 -2.56 8.72 1.19
CA ARG A 222 -1.20 8.61 0.66
C ARG A 222 -0.18 8.50 1.79
N LEU A 223 0.83 7.68 1.57
CA LEU A 223 1.97 7.51 2.45
C LEU A 223 3.19 8.23 1.84
N PHE A 224 4.02 8.79 2.71
CA PHE A 224 5.16 9.62 2.33
C PHE A 224 6.45 9.19 3.03
N HIS A 225 7.58 9.58 2.48
CA HIS A 225 8.87 9.54 3.17
C HIS A 225 8.91 10.64 4.25
N ASN A 226 9.43 10.32 5.44
CA ASN A 226 9.70 11.28 6.51
C ASN A 226 11.15 11.80 6.38
N ALA A 227 11.30 12.97 5.77
CA ALA A 227 12.55 13.71 5.68
C ALA A 227 12.66 14.70 6.85
N THR A 228 13.11 14.22 8.02
CA THR A 228 13.33 15.05 9.22
C THR A 228 12.10 15.87 9.65
N GLY A 229 10.92 15.25 9.60
CA GLY A 229 9.64 15.89 9.96
C GLY A 229 8.90 16.55 8.82
N GLU A 230 9.48 16.56 7.62
CA GLU A 230 8.83 16.99 6.38
C GLU A 230 8.48 15.75 5.54
N ARG A 231 7.35 15.80 4.83
CA ARG A 231 6.91 14.73 3.95
C ARG A 231 7.48 14.94 2.55
N ALA A 232 7.87 13.85 1.90
CA ALA A 232 8.25 13.85 0.49
C ALA A 232 7.67 12.62 -0.20
N SER A 233 7.19 12.77 -1.44
CA SER A 233 6.77 11.63 -2.24
C SER A 233 7.94 10.71 -2.57
N PHE A 234 7.65 9.44 -2.82
CA PHE A 234 8.69 8.48 -3.16
C PHE A 234 9.08 8.65 -4.63
N THR A 235 10.33 8.31 -4.94
CA THR A 235 10.82 8.29 -6.31
C THR A 235 11.35 6.92 -6.68
N GLY A 236 11.19 6.55 -7.95
CA GLY A 236 11.81 5.36 -8.54
C GLY A 236 12.76 5.76 -9.66
N THR A 237 14.02 5.30 -9.57
CA THR A 237 15.05 5.43 -10.62
C THR A 237 15.37 4.05 -11.16
N ARG A 238 15.67 3.91 -12.45
CA ARG A 238 16.14 2.63 -13.00
C ARG A 238 17.44 2.19 -12.30
N MET A 239 17.51 0.92 -11.89
CA MET A 239 18.69 0.38 -11.21
C MET A 239 19.91 0.39 -12.13
N THR A 240 19.72 0.15 -13.43
CA THR A 240 20.78 0.29 -14.43
C THR A 240 21.40 1.69 -14.44
N GLU A 241 20.57 2.74 -14.40
CA GLU A 241 21.03 4.14 -14.31
C GLU A 241 21.75 4.41 -12.97
N PHE A 242 21.18 3.93 -11.87
CA PHE A 242 21.74 4.11 -10.53
C PHE A 242 23.12 3.46 -10.37
N VAL A 243 23.28 2.23 -10.87
CA VAL A 243 24.55 1.50 -10.85
C VAL A 243 25.57 2.17 -11.76
N ALA A 244 25.18 2.60 -12.97
CA ALA A 244 26.06 3.32 -13.88
C ALA A 244 26.61 4.64 -13.27
N ALA A 245 25.86 5.26 -12.37
CA ALA A 245 26.28 6.44 -11.62
C ALA A 245 27.18 6.14 -10.40
N GLY A 246 27.41 4.86 -10.07
CA GLY A 246 28.16 4.44 -8.87
C GLY A 246 27.36 4.57 -7.57
N GLY A 247 26.03 4.62 -7.66
CA GLY A 247 25.11 4.84 -6.55
C GLY A 247 25.04 6.30 -6.07
N ASP A 248 24.56 6.50 -4.84
CA ASP A 248 24.31 7.82 -4.25
C ASP A 248 25.06 8.00 -2.92
N ALA A 249 24.73 9.02 -2.13
CA ALA A 249 25.36 9.24 -0.82
C ALA A 249 24.96 8.18 0.21
N THR A 250 23.85 7.48 0.00
CA THR A 250 23.26 6.52 0.93
C THR A 250 23.82 5.12 0.67
N ASP A 251 23.85 4.68 -0.60
CA ASP A 251 24.44 3.39 -0.99
C ASP A 251 25.33 3.56 -2.22
N LYS A 252 26.61 3.23 -2.05
CA LYS A 252 27.60 3.12 -3.12
C LYS A 252 27.57 1.72 -3.67
N VAL A 253 27.19 1.59 -4.93
CA VAL A 253 27.11 0.31 -5.65
C VAL A 253 27.60 0.50 -7.09
N ASP A 254 28.36 -0.46 -7.58
CA ASP A 254 29.00 -0.44 -8.90
C ASP A 254 28.60 -1.64 -9.78
N THR A 255 27.81 -2.57 -9.22
CA THR A 255 27.30 -3.76 -9.92
C THR A 255 25.81 -3.97 -9.67
N MET A 256 25.13 -4.61 -10.63
CA MET A 256 23.71 -4.95 -10.51
C MET A 256 23.47 -5.97 -9.41
N GLU A 257 24.40 -6.91 -9.21
CA GLU A 257 24.35 -7.93 -8.18
C GLU A 257 24.41 -7.30 -6.78
N ALA A 258 25.33 -6.36 -6.56
CA ALA A 258 25.42 -5.64 -5.29
C ALA A 258 24.16 -4.81 -5.02
N ALA A 259 23.64 -4.11 -6.04
CA ALA A 259 22.41 -3.33 -5.94
C ALA A 259 21.18 -4.21 -5.59
N LYS A 260 21.06 -5.38 -6.20
CA LYS A 260 19.99 -6.35 -5.89
C LYS A 260 20.16 -6.94 -4.49
N ALA A 261 21.38 -7.31 -4.10
CA ALA A 261 21.68 -7.86 -2.77
C ALA A 261 21.41 -6.84 -1.65
N ALA A 262 21.63 -5.54 -1.91
CA ALA A 262 21.30 -4.45 -1.00
C ALA A 262 19.79 -4.17 -0.88
N GLY A 263 18.94 -4.81 -1.70
CA GLY A 263 17.49 -4.66 -1.62
C GLY A 263 16.99 -3.27 -2.01
N LEU A 264 17.69 -2.57 -2.91
CA LEU A 264 17.41 -1.15 -3.22
C LEU A 264 16.02 -0.91 -3.85
N SER A 265 15.39 -1.95 -4.41
CA SER A 265 14.02 -1.92 -4.95
C SER A 265 12.94 -2.41 -4.00
N CYS A 266 13.32 -2.76 -2.76
CA CYS A 266 12.41 -3.28 -1.75
C CYS A 266 11.87 -2.15 -0.86
N VAL A 267 10.55 -2.11 -0.70
CA VAL A 267 9.86 -1.32 0.33
C VAL A 267 9.02 -2.27 1.16
N MET A 268 9.07 -2.11 2.47
CA MET A 268 8.16 -2.82 3.37
C MET A 268 7.08 -1.86 3.83
N LEU A 269 5.81 -2.21 3.58
CA LEU A 269 4.67 -1.57 4.24
C LEU A 269 4.27 -2.42 5.44
N ILE A 270 4.43 -1.86 6.63
CA ILE A 270 4.17 -2.56 7.89
C ILE A 270 2.92 -1.95 8.52
N GLN A 271 1.90 -2.78 8.73
CA GLN A 271 0.67 -2.39 9.41
C GLN A 271 0.68 -2.94 10.82
N VAL A 272 0.63 -2.05 11.80
CA VAL A 272 0.49 -2.38 13.22
C VAL A 272 -0.96 -2.12 13.62
N PRO A 273 -1.77 -3.17 13.87
CA PRO A 273 -3.15 -2.99 14.27
C PRO A 273 -3.27 -2.30 15.62
N LEU A 274 -4.15 -1.30 15.69
CA LEU A 274 -4.40 -0.44 16.83
C LEU A 274 -5.81 -0.66 17.39
N GLN A 275 -5.95 -0.48 18.69
CA GLN A 275 -7.25 -0.54 19.36
C GLN A 275 -8.10 0.62 18.87
N GLN A 276 -9.29 0.28 18.41
CA GLN A 276 -10.31 1.28 18.16
C GLN A 276 -11.25 1.41 19.37
N PRO A 277 -11.69 2.65 19.69
CA PRO A 277 -12.82 2.87 20.59
C PRO A 277 -14.03 2.04 20.11
N GLN A 278 -14.84 1.53 21.04
CA GLN A 278 -15.96 0.65 20.69
C GLN A 278 -16.90 1.25 19.62
N VAL A 279 -16.79 0.67 18.43
CA VAL A 279 -17.80 0.42 17.38
C VAL A 279 -18.95 1.43 17.29
N GLN A 280 -18.71 2.61 16.72
CA GLN A 280 -19.69 3.13 15.77
C GLN A 280 -19.35 2.54 14.40
N ARG A 281 -19.98 1.40 14.05
CA ARG A 281 -19.97 0.87 12.68
C ARG A 281 -20.53 1.97 11.78
N ARG A 282 -19.64 2.62 11.03
CA ARG A 282 -19.99 3.65 10.05
C ARG A 282 -19.97 3.06 8.65
N SER A 283 -20.64 3.76 7.74
CA SER A 283 -20.75 3.39 6.33
C SER A 283 -19.38 3.22 5.69
N LEU A 284 -19.13 2.04 5.14
CA LEU A 284 -18.09 1.83 4.12
C LEU A 284 -18.53 2.56 2.84
N PRO A 285 -17.70 3.41 2.23
CA PRO A 285 -17.99 3.85 0.87
C PRO A 285 -17.88 2.63 -0.05
N MET A 286 -18.97 2.26 -0.72
CA MET A 286 -18.95 1.22 -1.74
C MET A 286 -18.34 1.82 -3.01
N MET A 287 -17.15 1.38 -3.42
CA MET A 287 -16.66 1.65 -4.76
C MET A 287 -16.09 0.39 -5.41
N MET A 288 -16.70 0.02 -6.53
CA MET A 288 -16.07 -0.85 -7.53
C MET A 288 -15.08 0.02 -8.29
N SER A 289 -13.81 -0.35 -8.34
CA SER A 289 -12.81 0.30 -9.19
C SER A 289 -13.32 0.28 -10.64
N ALA A 290 -13.88 1.41 -11.08
CA ALA A 290 -14.13 1.63 -12.49
C ALA A 290 -12.77 1.99 -13.11
N PRO A 291 -12.28 1.21 -14.08
CA PRO A 291 -11.05 1.58 -14.74
C PRO A 291 -11.17 2.97 -15.36
N PRO A 292 -10.13 3.82 -15.28
CA PRO A 292 -10.20 5.10 -15.95
C PRO A 292 -10.37 4.87 -17.46
N ALA A 293 -11.35 5.54 -18.05
CA ALA A 293 -11.52 5.54 -19.49
C ALA A 293 -10.24 6.10 -20.13
N ALA A 294 -9.60 5.31 -20.99
CA ALA A 294 -8.46 5.76 -21.77
C ALA A 294 -8.92 6.94 -22.65
N ALA A 295 -8.46 8.14 -22.35
CA ALA A 295 -8.56 9.26 -23.28
C ALA A 295 -7.80 8.85 -24.56
N LYS A 296 -8.44 9.00 -25.73
CA LYS A 296 -7.78 8.79 -27.02
C LYS A 296 -6.72 9.88 -27.21
N CYS A 297 -5.52 9.66 -26.69
CA CYS A 297 -4.36 10.47 -27.00
C CYS A 297 -3.79 10.02 -28.36
N ALA A 298 -3.25 10.97 -29.12
CA ALA A 298 -2.57 10.68 -30.38
C ALA A 298 -1.49 9.61 -30.18
N ALA A 299 -1.41 8.64 -31.09
CA ALA A 299 -0.49 7.51 -30.96
C ALA A 299 0.96 7.99 -31.11
N ALA A 300 1.69 8.12 -30.01
CA ALA A 300 3.15 8.05 -30.07
C ALA A 300 3.56 6.59 -30.35
N SER A 301 4.58 6.40 -31.19
CA SER A 301 5.17 5.08 -31.44
C SER A 301 6.01 4.67 -30.22
N PHE A 302 5.66 3.55 -29.60
CA PHE A 302 6.48 2.91 -28.56
C PHE A 302 7.23 1.73 -29.16
N ASP A 303 8.39 1.45 -28.58
CA ASP A 303 8.98 0.14 -28.75
C ASP A 303 8.10 -0.90 -28.04
N GLU A 304 7.76 -1.97 -28.75
CA GLU A 304 7.00 -3.09 -28.21
C GLU A 304 7.93 -4.13 -27.56
N GLU A 305 9.25 -3.95 -27.63
CA GLU A 305 10.21 -4.74 -26.85
C GLU A 305 10.10 -4.41 -25.36
N ALA A 306 10.10 -5.43 -24.50
CA ALA A 306 10.00 -5.23 -23.06
C ALA A 306 11.24 -4.52 -22.52
N CYS A 307 11.05 -3.56 -21.62
CA CYS A 307 12.11 -2.71 -21.07
C CYS A 307 12.09 -2.69 -19.54
N LEU A 308 11.91 -3.86 -18.93
CA LEU A 308 11.79 -4.02 -17.49
C LEU A 308 13.15 -3.88 -16.79
N ASP A 309 13.18 -3.13 -15.70
CA ASP A 309 14.32 -2.98 -14.79
C ASP A 309 13.84 -3.02 -13.34
N GLU A 310 14.74 -3.16 -12.37
CA GLU A 310 14.45 -2.86 -10.96
C GLU A 310 14.39 -1.34 -10.78
N ALA A 311 13.51 -0.85 -9.90
CA ALA A 311 13.48 0.56 -9.52
C ALA A 311 14.16 0.75 -8.16
N VAL A 312 15.25 1.53 -8.11
CA VAL A 312 15.84 2.01 -6.86
C VAL A 312 14.94 3.07 -6.26
N ILE A 313 14.50 2.85 -5.02
CA ILE A 313 13.53 3.73 -4.35
C ILE A 313 14.24 4.81 -3.54
N GLY A 314 13.88 6.07 -3.79
CA GLY A 314 14.28 7.21 -2.97
C GLY A 314 13.09 8.10 -2.62
N HIS A 315 13.34 9.37 -2.33
CA HIS A 315 12.32 10.40 -2.15
C HIS A 315 12.56 11.63 -3.05
N GLY A 316 11.50 12.41 -3.24
CA GLY A 316 11.49 13.67 -3.98
C GLY A 316 11.74 14.88 -3.09
N GLU A 317 11.31 16.04 -3.56
CA GLU A 317 11.39 17.28 -2.78
C GLU A 317 10.40 17.27 -1.60
N VAL A 318 10.68 18.07 -0.57
CA VAL A 318 9.78 18.20 0.58
C VAL A 318 8.51 18.98 0.21
N GLU A 319 7.36 18.46 0.63
CA GLU A 319 6.02 18.96 0.28
C GLU A 319 5.27 19.59 1.47
N GLY A 320 5.92 19.69 2.63
CA GLY A 320 5.37 20.23 3.87
C GLY A 320 5.45 19.26 5.04
N PRO A 321 4.77 19.56 6.18
CA PRO A 321 4.98 18.82 7.41
C PRO A 321 4.51 17.36 7.31
N PHE A 322 5.33 16.44 7.80
CA PHE A 322 4.98 15.04 7.99
C PHE A 322 4.13 14.87 9.26
N THR A 323 3.08 14.04 9.17
CA THR A 323 2.20 13.75 10.31
C THR A 323 2.34 12.30 10.76
N GLU A 324 2.79 12.13 12.01
CA GLU A 324 3.06 10.84 12.64
C GLU A 324 1.82 10.31 13.38
N ILE A 325 1.75 10.49 14.71
CA ILE A 325 0.70 9.93 15.59
C ILE A 325 -0.37 10.97 15.95
N ASP A 326 -0.20 12.22 15.51
CA ASP A 326 -1.22 13.28 15.58
C ASP A 326 -1.81 13.51 16.99
N ASN A 327 -0.96 13.45 18.02
CA ASN A 327 -1.34 13.65 19.42
C ASN A 327 -2.35 12.61 19.94
N LEU A 328 -2.44 11.45 19.31
CA LEU A 328 -3.33 10.37 19.73
C LEU A 328 -2.64 9.42 20.72
N ALA A 329 -3.43 8.91 21.66
CA ALA A 329 -2.99 7.88 22.60
C ALA A 329 -3.23 6.47 22.02
N ILE A 330 -2.56 6.17 20.91
CA ILE A 330 -2.70 4.88 20.21
C ILE A 330 -2.23 3.74 21.10
N LYS A 331 -2.90 2.58 20.97
CA LYS A 331 -2.56 1.33 21.68
C LYS A 331 -2.61 0.16 20.71
N ARG A 332 -1.70 -0.79 20.88
CA ARG A 332 -1.64 -2.04 20.10
C ARG A 332 -2.90 -2.90 20.32
N ASP A 333 -3.50 -3.42 19.25
CA ASP A 333 -4.61 -4.40 19.32
C ASP A 333 -4.11 -5.85 19.16
N PRO A 334 -3.83 -6.59 20.24
CA PRO A 334 -3.18 -7.88 20.18
C PRO A 334 -4.00 -8.96 19.46
N ARG A 335 -5.29 -8.73 19.20
CA ARG A 335 -6.13 -9.67 18.43
C ARG A 335 -5.57 -9.93 17.04
N PHE A 336 -5.05 -8.90 16.38
CA PHE A 336 -4.57 -9.00 15.00
C PHE A 336 -3.04 -9.09 14.97
N PRO A 337 -2.43 -9.90 14.08
CA PRO A 337 -0.97 -9.90 13.89
C PRO A 337 -0.49 -8.56 13.31
N ILE A 338 0.81 -8.27 13.48
CA ILE A 338 1.46 -7.21 12.69
C ILE A 338 1.68 -7.77 11.28
N ARG A 339 1.32 -6.99 10.25
CA ARG A 339 1.48 -7.38 8.85
C ARG A 339 2.62 -6.63 8.20
N VAL A 340 3.47 -7.33 7.45
CA VAL A 340 4.56 -6.79 6.64
C VAL A 340 4.30 -7.17 5.19
N THR A 341 4.15 -6.18 4.34
CA THR A 341 4.02 -6.36 2.90
C THR A 341 5.32 -5.96 2.24
N VAL A 342 6.07 -6.97 1.75
CA VAL A 342 7.30 -6.78 0.99
C VAL A 342 6.92 -6.44 -0.45
N GLN A 343 7.20 -5.22 -0.89
CA GLN A 343 6.92 -4.77 -2.23
C GLN A 343 8.21 -4.48 -3.00
N PHE A 344 8.41 -5.22 -4.08
CA PHE A 344 9.46 -4.97 -5.06
C PHE A 344 8.95 -3.99 -6.12
N TYR A 345 9.78 -3.07 -6.57
CA TYR A 345 9.40 -2.11 -7.61
C TYR A 345 10.12 -2.39 -8.91
N LYS A 346 9.36 -2.50 -10.00
CA LYS A 346 9.84 -2.77 -11.36
C LYS A 346 9.64 -1.55 -12.23
N ALA A 347 10.72 -0.96 -12.73
CA ALA A 347 10.68 0.14 -13.67
C ALA A 347 10.31 -0.37 -15.07
N THR A 348 9.35 0.27 -15.73
CA THR A 348 8.99 0.02 -17.14
C THR A 348 8.75 1.34 -17.87
N ALA A 349 9.07 1.39 -19.16
CA ALA A 349 8.80 2.54 -20.03
C ALA A 349 7.68 2.27 -21.04
N ASN A 350 7.04 1.11 -21.01
CA ASN A 350 5.97 0.77 -21.97
C ASN A 350 4.87 -0.18 -21.44
N GLY A 351 5.02 -0.71 -20.22
CA GLY A 351 4.05 -1.65 -19.63
C GLY A 351 4.07 -3.05 -20.28
N VAL A 352 5.11 -3.38 -21.04
CA VAL A 352 5.28 -4.71 -21.65
C VAL A 352 6.13 -5.60 -20.75
N VAL A 353 5.74 -6.87 -20.63
CA VAL A 353 6.41 -7.88 -19.80
C VAL A 353 6.56 -9.18 -20.59
N THR A 354 7.74 -9.80 -20.54
CA THR A 354 7.99 -11.11 -21.17
C THR A 354 7.75 -12.27 -20.20
N ALA A 355 7.79 -13.50 -20.71
CA ALA A 355 7.76 -14.70 -19.86
C ALA A 355 8.98 -14.79 -18.92
N ALA A 356 10.16 -14.34 -19.37
CA ALA A 356 11.37 -14.33 -18.55
C ALA A 356 11.25 -13.31 -17.41
N ASP A 357 10.74 -12.11 -17.70
CA ASP A 357 10.48 -11.09 -16.69
C ASP A 357 9.50 -11.60 -15.62
N MET A 358 8.42 -12.25 -16.05
CA MET A 358 7.42 -12.80 -15.13
C MET A 358 8.00 -13.92 -14.26
N GLN A 359 8.85 -14.78 -14.83
CA GLN A 359 9.56 -15.80 -14.07
C GLN A 359 10.45 -15.18 -12.98
N VAL A 360 11.23 -14.15 -13.31
CA VAL A 360 12.07 -13.44 -12.33
C VAL A 360 11.23 -12.81 -11.22
N ILE A 361 10.10 -12.18 -11.55
CA ILE A 361 9.16 -11.62 -10.56
C ILE A 361 8.60 -12.73 -9.66
N ALA A 362 8.18 -13.85 -10.24
CA ALA A 362 7.63 -14.97 -9.49
C ALA A 362 8.66 -15.62 -8.54
N ASP A 363 9.91 -15.76 -8.98
CA ASP A 363 11.01 -16.27 -8.17
C ASP A 363 11.32 -15.33 -7.00
N GLN A 364 11.34 -14.01 -7.25
CA GLN A 364 11.57 -13.01 -6.22
C GLN A 364 10.46 -13.00 -5.16
N ILE A 365 9.19 -13.08 -5.58
CA ILE A 365 8.05 -13.21 -4.67
C ILE A 365 8.17 -14.51 -3.86
N THR A 366 8.46 -15.63 -4.53
CA THR A 366 8.56 -16.95 -3.88
C THR A 366 9.69 -17.01 -2.86
N ALA A 367 10.80 -16.34 -3.13
CA ALA A 367 11.96 -16.30 -2.23
C ALA A 367 11.63 -15.77 -0.83
N VAL A 368 10.69 -14.81 -0.70
CA VAL A 368 10.26 -14.27 0.60
C VAL A 368 9.64 -15.33 1.51
N TYR A 369 9.06 -16.39 0.93
CA TYR A 369 8.40 -17.46 1.68
C TYR A 369 9.31 -18.65 2.00
N LYS A 370 10.54 -18.70 1.47
CA LYS A 370 11.41 -19.89 1.51
C LYS A 370 11.83 -20.29 2.93
N ASP A 371 12.14 -19.30 3.76
CA ASP A 371 12.65 -19.51 5.12
C ASP A 371 11.58 -19.24 6.19
N ALA A 372 10.31 -19.16 5.78
CA ALA A 372 9.19 -18.92 6.69
C ALA A 372 8.88 -20.14 7.55
N LYS A 373 8.45 -19.91 8.80
CA LYS A 373 8.09 -20.99 9.75
C LYS A 373 6.79 -21.70 9.35
N ALA A 374 5.89 -20.97 8.70
CA ALA A 374 4.66 -21.47 8.14
C ALA A 374 4.27 -20.59 6.95
N VAL A 375 3.62 -21.20 5.95
CA VAL A 375 3.08 -20.49 4.78
C VAL A 375 1.66 -20.98 4.54
N GLY A 376 0.74 -20.05 4.29
CA GLY A 376 -0.66 -20.36 3.97
C GLY A 376 -1.53 -19.12 3.84
N SER A 377 -2.80 -19.32 3.53
CA SER A 377 -3.80 -18.26 3.48
C SER A 377 -4.49 -18.10 4.83
N LEU A 378 -4.52 -16.89 5.38
CA LEU A 378 -5.32 -16.59 6.56
C LEU A 378 -6.83 -16.76 6.33
N VAL A 379 -7.27 -16.71 5.07
CA VAL A 379 -8.69 -16.72 4.72
C VAL A 379 -9.14 -18.11 4.26
N CYS A 380 -8.37 -18.74 3.38
CA CYS A 380 -8.77 -20.00 2.75
C CYS A 380 -8.33 -21.24 3.53
N ASP A 381 -7.22 -21.18 4.28
CA ASP A 381 -6.73 -22.34 5.00
C ASP A 381 -7.38 -22.42 6.39
N PRO A 382 -7.64 -23.65 6.90
CA PRO A 382 -8.09 -23.82 8.27
C PRO A 382 -7.05 -23.29 9.25
N ASP A 383 -7.50 -22.81 10.40
CA ASP A 383 -6.61 -22.42 11.49
C ASP A 383 -5.89 -23.67 12.02
N LYS A 384 -4.57 -23.73 11.78
CA LYS A 384 -3.68 -24.81 12.24
C LYS A 384 -2.78 -24.35 13.39
N GLY A 385 -3.11 -23.26 14.08
CA GLY A 385 -2.33 -22.71 15.18
C GLY A 385 -1.07 -21.95 14.71
N ARG A 386 -1.12 -21.33 13.53
CA ARG A 386 -0.08 -20.40 13.07
C ARG A 386 0.07 -19.26 14.08
N SER A 387 1.28 -18.78 14.27
CA SER A 387 1.55 -17.75 15.28
C SER A 387 0.96 -16.39 14.93
N THR A 388 0.75 -16.18 13.64
CA THR A 388 0.17 -14.97 13.06
C THR A 388 -1.34 -15.08 12.84
N GLU A 389 -1.98 -16.19 13.24
CA GLU A 389 -3.44 -16.25 13.26
C GLU A 389 -3.99 -15.16 14.18
N TRP A 390 -5.07 -14.52 13.74
CA TRP A 390 -5.73 -13.51 14.55
C TRP A 390 -6.63 -14.17 15.59
N ASP A 391 -6.95 -13.46 16.66
CA ASP A 391 -7.80 -13.92 17.74
C ASP A 391 -9.12 -13.15 17.70
N ASP A 392 -10.20 -13.87 17.50
CA ASP A 392 -11.56 -13.32 17.53
C ASP A 392 -12.25 -13.52 18.88
N ASN A 393 -11.45 -13.84 19.91
CA ASN A 393 -11.87 -14.24 21.25
C ASN A 393 -12.68 -15.54 21.26
N GLY A 394 -12.37 -16.47 20.36
CA GLY A 394 -13.01 -17.78 20.30
C GLY A 394 -14.38 -17.80 19.63
N LEU A 395 -14.71 -16.78 18.81
CA LEU A 395 -15.96 -16.70 18.05
C LEU A 395 -15.92 -17.50 16.73
N GLY A 396 -14.83 -18.23 16.46
CA GLY A 396 -14.70 -19.19 15.36
C GLY A 396 -14.31 -18.60 14.00
N LYS A 397 -14.04 -17.29 13.94
CA LYS A 397 -13.61 -16.50 12.77
C LYS A 397 -14.60 -16.61 11.61
N THR A 398 -15.87 -16.79 11.93
CA THR A 398 -16.95 -16.92 10.95
C THR A 398 -17.66 -15.59 10.73
N GLU A 399 -18.02 -15.33 9.47
CA GLU A 399 -18.88 -14.19 9.12
C GLU A 399 -20.22 -14.27 9.88
N PRO A 400 -20.63 -13.21 10.61
CA PRO A 400 -21.93 -13.15 11.27
C PRO A 400 -23.07 -13.26 10.25
N LYS A 401 -24.12 -14.02 10.59
CA LYS A 401 -25.27 -14.24 9.69
C LYS A 401 -25.99 -12.95 9.28
N ASP A 402 -26.00 -11.96 10.16
CA ASP A 402 -26.65 -10.66 9.99
C ASP A 402 -25.69 -9.56 9.51
N TRP A 403 -24.47 -9.92 9.08
CA TRP A 403 -23.45 -8.94 8.69
C TRP A 403 -23.95 -8.03 7.57
N TRP A 404 -24.49 -8.60 6.49
CA TRP A 404 -24.97 -7.84 5.33
C TRP A 404 -26.20 -6.99 5.64
N GLU A 405 -27.13 -7.51 6.45
CA GLU A 405 -28.28 -6.72 6.91
C GLU A 405 -27.83 -5.51 7.73
N THR A 406 -26.87 -5.71 8.62
CA THR A 406 -26.29 -4.64 9.44
C THR A 406 -25.54 -3.64 8.58
N PHE A 407 -24.73 -4.11 7.63
CA PHE A 407 -24.02 -3.26 6.68
C PHE A 407 -24.99 -2.34 5.94
N TRP A 408 -26.05 -2.89 5.35
CA TRP A 408 -27.01 -2.10 4.59
C TRP A 408 -27.74 -1.09 5.48
N LYS A 409 -28.20 -1.48 6.68
CA LYS A 409 -28.80 -0.54 7.65
C LYS A 409 -27.86 0.62 7.99
N THR A 410 -26.58 0.33 8.18
CA THR A 410 -25.55 1.36 8.42
C THR A 410 -25.36 2.28 7.21
N GLN A 411 -25.32 1.73 5.99
CA GLN A 411 -25.21 2.54 4.76
C GLN A 411 -26.40 3.47 4.57
N GLU A 412 -27.61 2.93 4.75
CA GLU A 412 -28.84 3.69 4.60
C GLU A 412 -28.90 4.83 5.62
N SER A 413 -28.57 4.53 6.89
CA SER A 413 -28.53 5.55 7.94
C SER A 413 -27.49 6.64 7.70
N ALA A 414 -26.32 6.30 7.15
CA ALA A 414 -25.24 7.27 6.97
C ALA A 414 -25.40 8.12 5.70
N THR A 415 -25.92 7.53 4.63
CA THR A 415 -26.05 8.20 3.32
C THR A 415 -27.42 8.83 3.11
N GLY A 416 -28.42 8.44 3.91
CA GLY A 416 -29.83 8.80 3.70
C GLY A 416 -30.45 8.18 2.45
N LYS A 417 -29.74 7.28 1.76
CA LYS A 417 -30.19 6.60 0.53
C LYS A 417 -30.62 5.19 0.87
N SER A 418 -31.74 4.72 0.30
CA SER A 418 -32.16 3.33 0.47
C SER A 418 -31.17 2.36 -0.18
N ARG A 419 -31.15 1.09 0.27
CA ARG A 419 -30.43 -0.01 -0.38
C ARG A 419 -30.74 -0.06 -1.87
N THR A 420 -31.99 0.14 -2.25
CA THR A 420 -32.43 0.18 -3.64
C THR A 420 -31.76 1.32 -4.43
N ASP A 421 -31.63 2.51 -3.85
CA ASP A 421 -31.00 3.65 -4.51
C ASP A 421 -29.48 3.49 -4.61
N LEU A 422 -28.84 2.92 -3.59
CA LEU A 422 -27.42 2.56 -3.62
C LEU A 422 -27.14 1.49 -4.68
N MET A 423 -28.00 0.47 -4.75
CA MET A 423 -27.93 -0.57 -5.79
C MET A 423 -28.17 -0.01 -7.20
N ARG A 424 -29.06 0.98 -7.35
CA ARG A 424 -29.29 1.67 -8.64
C ARG A 424 -28.07 2.49 -9.07
N GLN A 425 -27.39 3.13 -8.13
CA GLN A 425 -26.12 3.83 -8.41
C GLN A 425 -25.03 2.85 -8.83
N LEU A 426 -24.96 1.69 -8.17
CA LEU A 426 -24.05 0.62 -8.57
C LEU A 426 -24.39 0.06 -9.96
N GLU A 427 -25.67 -0.13 -10.27
CA GLU A 427 -26.14 -0.53 -11.60
C GLU A 427 -25.76 0.48 -12.68
N GLN A 428 -25.89 1.78 -12.41
CA GLN A 428 -25.45 2.84 -13.32
C GLN A 428 -23.93 2.81 -13.55
N LEU A 429 -23.14 2.51 -12.52
CA LEU A 429 -21.69 2.35 -12.63
C LEU A 429 -21.30 1.08 -13.40
N LEU A 430 -22.02 -0.01 -13.21
CA LEU A 430 -21.75 -1.31 -13.84
C LEU A 430 -22.36 -1.46 -15.24
N GLY A 431 -23.24 -0.53 -15.65
CA GLY A 431 -23.98 -0.59 -16.92
C GLY A 431 -25.02 -1.71 -17.01
N ARG A 432 -25.31 -2.40 -15.89
CA ARG A 432 -26.32 -3.47 -15.77
C ARG A 432 -26.72 -3.65 -14.30
N ARG A 433 -27.95 -4.10 -14.03
CA ARG A 433 -28.37 -4.49 -12.68
C ARG A 433 -27.73 -5.82 -12.29
N PRO A 434 -26.85 -5.89 -11.28
CA PRO A 434 -26.45 -7.17 -10.73
C PRO A 434 -27.62 -7.79 -9.97
N THR A 435 -27.85 -9.10 -10.11
CA THR A 435 -28.76 -9.83 -9.21
C THR A 435 -28.20 -9.84 -7.78
N GLU A 436 -29.00 -10.13 -6.75
CA GLU A 436 -28.50 -10.22 -5.38
C GLU A 436 -27.45 -11.32 -5.22
N SER A 437 -27.66 -12.47 -5.86
CA SER A 437 -26.67 -13.54 -5.93
C SER A 437 -25.46 -13.18 -6.79
N GLU A 438 -25.60 -12.38 -7.85
CA GLU A 438 -24.48 -11.85 -8.62
C GLU A 438 -23.73 -10.75 -7.89
N LEU A 439 -24.37 -9.99 -7.00
CA LEU A 439 -23.72 -8.98 -6.19
C LEU A 439 -22.94 -9.67 -5.09
N GLU A 440 -23.53 -10.64 -4.39
CA GLU A 440 -22.81 -11.50 -3.46
C GLU A 440 -21.73 -12.31 -4.17
N ALA A 441 -22.01 -12.84 -5.36
CA ALA A 441 -21.04 -13.61 -6.14
C ALA A 441 -20.02 -12.74 -6.86
N ALA A 442 -20.28 -11.45 -7.13
CA ALA A 442 -19.31 -10.49 -7.66
C ALA A 442 -18.49 -9.88 -6.53
N ILE A 443 -19.10 -9.60 -5.38
CA ILE A 443 -18.40 -9.34 -4.11
C ILE A 443 -17.70 -10.61 -3.60
N LYS A 444 -18.00 -11.79 -4.15
CA LYS A 444 -17.16 -12.97 -3.99
C LYS A 444 -16.21 -13.18 -5.16
N LYS A 445 -16.49 -12.79 -6.41
CA LYS A 445 -15.67 -13.05 -7.64
C LYS A 445 -14.65 -11.98 -7.98
N VAL A 446 -14.99 -10.70 -7.83
CA VAL A 446 -14.00 -9.60 -7.70
C VAL A 446 -13.09 -9.89 -6.48
N PHE A 447 -13.53 -10.79 -5.61
CA PHE A 447 -12.89 -11.25 -4.40
C PHE A 447 -12.54 -12.74 -4.43
N THR A 448 -12.38 -13.43 -5.57
CA THR A 448 -11.91 -14.85 -5.63
C THR A 448 -11.17 -15.23 -6.93
N HIS A 449 -10.95 -14.31 -7.87
CA HIS A 449 -10.30 -14.63 -9.15
C HIS A 449 -9.17 -13.69 -9.52
#